data_AF-A0A6V6ZLT7-F1
#
_entry.id   AF-A0A6V6ZLT7-F1
#
_cell.length_a   1.000
_cell.length_b   1.000
_cell.length_c   1.000
_cell.angle_alpha   90.00
_cell.angle_beta   90.00
_cell.angle_gamma   90.00
#
_symmetry.space_group_name_H-M   'P 1'
#
loop_
_entity.id
_entity.type
_entity.pdbx_description
1 polymer ?
#
loop_
_entity_poly.entity_id
_entity_poly.type
_entity_poly.pdbx_seq_one_letter_code
_entity_poly.pdbx_strand_id
1 'polypeptide(L)'
;MPRPKTPLGKAILTGAAKKDPQRYRGRNEPEGLGELGGPPNYLNETEKVVWRAFAEELPWLVHSDRALLESACILRARVQVQQDLSAALLRELRLHVSALGGSPTNRSNIQVPEAEAEHNPFDRFA
;
A
#
# COMPACT_ATOMS: atom_id res chain seq x y z
N MET A 1 -24.55 -0.01 7.90
CA MET A 1 -23.08 -0.16 7.79
C MET A 1 -22.39 1.00 8.49
N PRO A 2 -21.30 0.78 9.24
CA PRO A 2 -20.52 1.87 9.81
C PRO A 2 -20.01 2.78 8.70
N ARG A 3 -20.18 4.10 8.84
CA ARG A 3 -19.72 5.07 7.85
C ARG A 3 -18.20 4.99 7.72
N PRO A 4 -17.64 4.89 6.49
CA PRO A 4 -16.19 4.86 6.27
C PRO A 4 -15.50 6.02 7.00
N LYS A 5 -14.46 5.69 7.76
CA LYS A 5 -13.67 6.69 8.48
C LYS A 5 -12.64 7.27 7.50
N THR A 6 -12.67 8.59 7.32
CA THR A 6 -11.60 9.29 6.62
C THR A 6 -10.33 9.21 7.47
N PRO A 7 -9.18 8.80 6.88
CA PRO A 7 -7.87 8.91 7.53
C PRO A 7 -7.58 10.33 8.00
N LEU A 8 -6.78 10.47 9.04
CA LEU A 8 -6.43 11.77 9.63
C LEU A 8 -5.63 12.62 8.65
N GLY A 9 -4.61 12.08 7.97
CA GLY A 9 -3.83 12.80 6.98
C GLY A 9 -4.70 13.38 5.86
N LYS A 10 -5.59 12.55 5.30
CA LYS A 10 -6.60 13.00 4.32
C LYS A 10 -7.56 14.05 4.89
N ALA A 11 -7.97 13.92 6.14
CA ALA A 11 -8.87 14.88 6.78
C ALA A 11 -8.19 16.24 7.04
N ILE A 12 -6.89 16.26 7.34
CA ILE A 12 -6.10 17.48 7.49
C ILE A 12 -6.00 18.18 6.13
N LEU A 13 -5.56 17.47 5.08
CA LEU A 13 -5.38 18.01 3.73
C LEU A 13 -6.68 18.59 3.13
N THR A 14 -7.82 17.93 3.37
CA THR A 14 -9.13 18.39 2.86
C THR A 14 -9.81 19.43 3.76
N GLY A 15 -9.20 19.82 4.89
CA GLY A 15 -9.79 20.73 5.87
C GLY A 15 -10.94 20.13 6.69
N ALA A 16 -11.28 18.86 6.49
CA ALA A 16 -12.31 18.16 7.25
C ALA A 16 -11.97 18.08 8.75
N ALA A 17 -10.68 17.97 9.09
CA ALA A 17 -10.21 18.00 10.48
C ALA A 17 -10.43 19.36 11.14
N LYS A 18 -10.32 20.46 10.38
CA LYS A 18 -10.59 21.83 10.85
C LYS A 18 -12.08 22.10 11.00
N LYS A 19 -12.90 21.55 10.10
CA LYS A 19 -14.37 21.68 10.15
C LYS A 19 -14.98 20.91 11.33
N ASP A 20 -14.53 19.67 11.56
CA ASP A 20 -15.07 18.78 12.59
C ASP A 20 -13.99 18.28 13.57
N PRO A 21 -13.33 19.16 14.35
CA PRO A 21 -12.15 18.80 15.15
C PRO A 21 -12.44 17.71 16.19
N GLN A 22 -13.65 17.71 16.76
CA GLN A 22 -14.07 16.71 17.73
C GLN A 22 -14.07 15.27 17.16
N ARG A 23 -14.28 15.10 15.85
CA ARG A 23 -14.31 13.79 15.20
C ARG A 23 -12.91 13.18 15.05
N TYR A 24 -11.88 14.01 15.01
CA TYR A 24 -10.50 13.61 14.75
C TYR A 24 -9.57 13.79 15.95
N ARG A 25 -10.05 14.40 17.04
CA ARG A 25 -9.34 14.57 18.31
C ARG A 25 -8.83 13.23 18.86
N GLY A 26 -7.55 13.17 19.20
CA GLY A 26 -6.91 11.99 19.79
C GLY A 26 -6.68 10.82 18.82
N ARG A 27 -6.90 11.02 17.51
CA ARG A 27 -6.45 10.07 16.50
C ARG A 27 -4.99 10.37 16.18
N ASN A 28 -4.18 9.33 16.12
CA ASN A 28 -2.83 9.37 15.57
C ASN A 28 -2.78 8.38 14.41
N GLU A 29 -2.09 8.77 13.34
CA GLU A 29 -1.71 7.82 12.31
C GLU A 29 -0.41 7.14 12.73
N PRO A 30 -0.22 5.85 12.41
CA PRO A 30 1.06 5.20 12.63
C PRO A 30 2.14 5.93 11.82
N GLU A 31 3.08 6.55 12.51
CA GLU A 31 4.24 7.19 11.90
C GLU A 31 5.29 6.15 11.49
N GLY A 32 6.08 6.47 10.46
CA GLY A 32 7.30 5.72 10.16
C GLY A 32 7.07 4.25 9.84
N LEU A 33 6.09 3.95 8.98
CA LEU A 33 5.98 2.64 8.35
C LEU A 33 7.23 2.49 7.48
N GLY A 34 8.28 1.88 8.03
CA GLY A 34 9.60 1.82 7.40
C GLY A 34 9.56 1.23 5.99
N GLU A 35 10.70 1.24 5.30
CA GLU A 35 10.78 0.69 3.95
C GLU A 35 10.27 -0.75 3.88
N LEU A 36 9.63 -1.10 2.75
CA LEU A 36 9.12 -2.46 2.52
C LEU A 36 10.19 -3.51 2.78
N GLY A 37 11.42 -3.28 2.33
CA GLY A 37 12.57 -4.18 2.48
C GLY A 37 12.48 -5.45 1.61
N GLY A 38 13.46 -6.33 1.79
CA GLY A 38 13.57 -7.59 1.04
C GLY A 38 12.54 -8.65 1.45
N PRO A 39 12.31 -9.67 0.60
CA PRO A 39 11.37 -10.75 0.92
C PRO A 39 11.78 -11.52 2.18
N PRO A 40 10.81 -12.05 2.97
CA PRO A 40 11.12 -12.92 4.09
C PRO A 40 11.92 -14.18 3.68
N ASN A 41 12.78 -14.65 4.58
CA ASN A 41 13.67 -15.79 4.30
C ASN A 41 12.94 -17.11 4.05
N TYR A 42 11.73 -17.29 4.61
CA TYR A 42 10.95 -18.52 4.47
C TYR A 42 10.18 -18.64 3.15
N LEU A 43 10.07 -17.56 2.37
CA LEU A 43 9.50 -17.65 1.04
C LEU A 43 10.42 -18.49 0.14
N ASN A 44 9.84 -19.27 -0.77
CA ASN A 44 10.63 -19.98 -1.78
C ASN A 44 11.11 -19.01 -2.88
N GLU A 45 12.00 -19.47 -3.76
CA GLU A 45 12.62 -18.60 -4.77
C GLU A 45 11.60 -17.98 -5.74
N THR A 46 10.56 -18.72 -6.14
CA THR A 46 9.48 -18.20 -6.99
C THR A 46 8.71 -17.10 -6.28
N GLU A 47 8.34 -17.31 -5.02
CA GLU A 47 7.65 -16.31 -4.19
C GLU A 47 8.52 -15.07 -3.94
N LYS A 48 9.83 -15.21 -3.77
CA LYS A 48 10.77 -14.09 -3.65
C LYS A 48 10.87 -13.29 -4.95
N VAL A 49 10.82 -13.93 -6.11
CA VAL A 49 10.76 -13.24 -7.41
C VAL A 49 9.46 -12.45 -7.52
N VAL A 50 8.34 -13.06 -7.12
CA VAL A 50 7.03 -12.39 -7.09
C VAL A 50 7.01 -11.20 -6.12
N TRP A 51 7.66 -11.31 -4.96
CA TRP A 51 7.83 -10.19 -4.02
C TRP A 51 8.49 -8.99 -4.68
N ARG A 52 9.62 -9.21 -5.36
CA ARG A 52 10.36 -8.14 -6.05
C ARG A 52 9.52 -7.52 -7.15
N ALA A 53 8.78 -8.33 -7.91
CA ALA A 53 7.85 -7.83 -8.92
C ALA A 53 6.75 -6.95 -8.30
N PHE A 54 6.15 -7.37 -7.18
CA PHE A 54 5.15 -6.53 -6.50
C PHE A 54 5.75 -5.24 -5.92
N ALA A 55 6.97 -5.29 -5.37
CA ALA A 55 7.65 -4.10 -4.87
C ALA A 55 7.91 -3.08 -6.00
N GLU A 56 8.22 -3.56 -7.21
CA GLU A 56 8.38 -2.72 -8.41
C GLU A 56 7.03 -2.20 -8.94
N GLU A 57 6.02 -3.05 -9.02
CA GLU A 57 4.68 -2.71 -9.53
C GLU A 57 3.89 -1.79 -8.58
N LEU A 58 4.16 -1.87 -7.26
CA LEU A 58 3.46 -1.18 -6.18
C LEU A 58 4.48 -0.43 -5.29
N PRO A 59 5.15 0.61 -5.82
CA PRO A 59 6.30 1.25 -5.15
C PRO A 59 5.95 2.02 -3.87
N TRP A 60 4.66 2.17 -3.56
CA TRP A 60 4.17 2.85 -2.34
C TRP A 60 4.04 1.92 -1.14
N LEU A 61 4.28 0.62 -1.30
CA LEU A 61 4.16 -0.33 -0.19
C LEU A 61 5.25 -0.10 0.86
N VAL A 62 4.89 -0.30 2.11
CA VAL A 62 5.75 -0.08 3.28
C VAL A 62 5.81 -1.32 4.17
N HIS A 63 6.63 -1.28 5.22
CA HIS A 63 6.86 -2.42 6.11
C HIS A 63 5.58 -3.04 6.69
N SER A 64 4.55 -2.25 6.99
CA SER A 64 3.27 -2.76 7.50
C SER A 64 2.48 -3.58 6.49
N ASP A 65 2.72 -3.37 5.18
CA ASP A 65 2.00 -4.10 4.14
C ASP A 65 2.57 -5.51 3.93
N ARG A 66 3.74 -5.80 4.50
CA ARG A 66 4.45 -7.08 4.34
C ARG A 66 3.56 -8.28 4.63
N ALA A 67 2.81 -8.26 5.74
CA ALA A 67 1.95 -9.39 6.12
C ALA A 67 0.93 -9.75 5.02
N LEU A 68 0.36 -8.75 4.34
CA LEU A 68 -0.57 -8.96 3.23
C LEU A 68 0.14 -9.25 1.90
N LEU A 69 1.32 -8.65 1.69
CA LEU A 69 2.14 -8.90 0.52
C LEU A 69 2.65 -10.35 0.49
N GLU A 70 3.02 -10.92 1.63
CA GLU A 70 3.47 -12.30 1.75
C GLU A 70 2.43 -13.30 1.22
N SER A 71 1.18 -13.19 1.67
CA SER A 71 0.11 -14.05 1.17
C SER A 71 -0.19 -13.81 -0.31
N ALA A 72 -0.11 -12.56 -0.77
CA ALA A 72 -0.25 -12.23 -2.19
C ALA A 72 0.86 -12.89 -3.04
N CYS A 73 2.09 -12.95 -2.54
CA CYS A 73 3.22 -13.59 -3.22
C CYS A 73 3.00 -15.10 -3.38
N ILE A 74 2.57 -15.78 -2.32
CA ILE A 74 2.25 -17.21 -2.34
C ILE A 74 1.15 -17.50 -3.36
N LEU A 75 0.08 -16.69 -3.35
CA LEU A 75 -1.04 -16.86 -4.29
C LEU A 75 -0.62 -16.62 -5.74
N ARG A 76 0.14 -15.56 -6.03
CA ARG A 76 0.58 -15.24 -7.38
C ARG A 76 1.60 -16.25 -7.91
N ALA A 77 2.54 -16.71 -7.08
CA ALA A 77 3.46 -17.79 -7.45
C ALA A 77 2.70 -19.07 -7.84
N ARG A 78 1.65 -19.40 -7.08
CA ARG A 78 0.78 -20.55 -7.39
C ARG A 78 0.00 -20.37 -8.69
N VAL A 79 -0.49 -19.15 -8.98
CA VAL A 79 -1.14 -18.81 -10.26
C VAL A 79 -0.19 -18.96 -11.45
N GLN A 80 1.08 -18.61 -11.30
CA GLN A 80 2.05 -18.68 -12.39
C GLN A 80 2.43 -20.11 -12.80
N VAL A 81 2.29 -21.09 -11.89
CA VAL A 81 2.75 -22.46 -12.10
C VAL A 81 1.61 -23.45 -12.38
N GLN A 82 0.43 -23.27 -11.77
CA GLN A 82 -0.65 -24.25 -11.88
C GLN A 82 -1.53 -24.04 -13.12
N GLN A 83 -1.91 -25.14 -13.78
CA GLN A 83 -2.82 -25.13 -14.93
C GLN A 83 -4.30 -25.09 -14.50
N ASP A 84 -4.65 -25.78 -13.41
CA ASP A 84 -6.02 -25.85 -12.89
C ASP A 84 -6.21 -24.92 -11.68
N LEU A 85 -6.43 -23.64 -11.97
CA LEU A 85 -6.66 -22.62 -10.95
C LEU A 85 -8.14 -22.55 -10.57
N SER A 86 -8.43 -22.64 -9.27
CA SER A 86 -9.79 -22.42 -8.80
C SER A 86 -10.18 -20.94 -8.91
N ALA A 87 -11.44 -20.68 -9.26
CA ALA A 87 -11.99 -19.32 -9.27
C ALA A 87 -11.87 -18.63 -7.90
N ALA A 88 -11.90 -19.42 -6.81
CA ALA A 88 -11.70 -18.92 -5.45
C ALA A 88 -10.28 -18.37 -5.24
N LEU A 89 -9.25 -19.06 -5.73
CA LEU A 89 -7.86 -18.62 -5.62
C LEU A 89 -7.62 -17.34 -6.43
N LEU A 90 -8.11 -17.28 -7.66
CA LEU A 90 -8.01 -16.08 -8.51
C LEU A 90 -8.74 -14.88 -7.89
N ARG A 91 -9.91 -15.12 -7.29
CA ARG A 91 -10.64 -14.09 -6.54
C ARG A 91 -9.83 -13.60 -5.34
N GLU A 92 -9.22 -14.50 -4.59
CA GLU A 92 -8.45 -14.15 -3.40
C GLU A 92 -7.22 -13.30 -3.75
N LEU A 93 -6.49 -13.69 -4.81
CA LEU A 93 -5.38 -12.87 -5.33
C LEU A 93 -5.86 -11.48 -5.76
N ARG A 94 -7.00 -11.39 -6.46
CA ARG A 94 -7.58 -10.10 -6.85
C ARG A 94 -7.92 -9.22 -5.64
N LEU A 95 -8.42 -9.82 -4.55
CA LEU A 95 -8.74 -9.10 -3.32
C LEU A 95 -7.47 -8.56 -2.65
N HIS A 96 -6.41 -9.36 -2.57
CA HIS A 96 -5.11 -8.92 -2.06
C HIS A 96 -4.54 -7.75 -2.87
N VAL A 97 -4.47 -7.89 -4.19
CA VAL A 97 -3.98 -6.82 -5.08
C VAL A 97 -4.83 -5.56 -4.95
N SER A 98 -6.14 -5.70 -4.81
CA SER A 98 -7.03 -4.55 -4.60
C SER A 98 -6.76 -3.86 -3.26
N ALA A 99 -6.58 -4.63 -2.19
CA ALA A 99 -6.30 -4.10 -0.85
C ALA A 99 -4.93 -3.39 -0.78
N LEU A 100 -3.92 -3.90 -1.50
CA LEU A 100 -2.61 -3.26 -1.68
C LEU A 100 -2.62 -2.07 -2.65
N GLY A 101 -3.78 -1.74 -3.23
CA GLY A 101 -3.94 -0.59 -4.10
C GLY A 101 -3.48 -0.80 -5.55
N GLY A 102 -3.25 -2.04 -5.98
CA GLY A 102 -2.78 -2.38 -7.33
C GLY A 102 -3.84 -2.25 -8.44
N SER A 103 -5.11 -2.02 -8.11
CA SER A 103 -6.16 -1.77 -9.11
C SER A 103 -6.21 -0.29 -9.52
N PRO A 104 -6.60 0.04 -10.77
CA PRO A 104 -6.69 1.45 -11.22
C PRO A 104 -7.55 2.33 -10.31
N THR A 105 -8.67 1.80 -9.82
CA THR A 105 -9.60 2.52 -8.93
C THR A 105 -9.02 2.73 -7.54
N ASN A 106 -8.21 1.80 -7.03
CA ASN A 106 -7.64 1.92 -5.70
C ASN A 106 -6.35 2.74 -5.72
N ARG A 107 -5.59 2.69 -6.82
CA ARG A 107 -4.38 3.49 -7.02
C ARG A 107 -4.62 4.99 -6.86
N SER A 108 -5.76 5.51 -7.33
CA SER A 108 -6.13 6.92 -7.16
C SER A 108 -6.42 7.33 -5.71
N ASN A 109 -6.60 6.36 -4.80
CA ASN A 109 -6.82 6.61 -3.38
C ASN A 109 -5.54 6.51 -2.54
N ILE A 110 -4.42 6.11 -3.14
CA ILE A 110 -3.13 5.96 -2.47
C ILE A 110 -2.47 7.32 -2.40
N GLN A 111 -2.09 7.71 -1.19
CA GLN A 111 -1.26 8.88 -0.95
C GLN A 111 0.18 8.42 -0.94
N VAL A 112 0.88 8.67 -2.04
CA VAL A 112 2.33 8.48 -2.08
C VAL A 112 2.95 9.72 -1.43
N PRO A 113 3.83 9.58 -0.43
CA PRO A 113 4.59 10.71 0.08
C PRO A 113 5.28 11.40 -1.09
N GLU A 114 5.16 12.73 -1.18
CA GLU A 114 5.96 13.48 -2.15
C GLU A 114 7.43 13.21 -1.84
N ALA A 115 8.22 12.86 -2.86
CA ALA A 115 9.66 12.86 -2.72
C ALA A 115 10.08 14.24 -2.21
N GLU A 116 10.97 14.30 -1.22
CA GLU A 116 11.48 15.57 -0.70
C GLU A 116 11.82 16.47 -1.88
N ALA A 117 11.16 17.64 -1.93
CA ALA A 117 11.32 18.57 -3.03
C ALA A 117 12.81 18.84 -3.22
N GLU A 118 13.33 18.45 -4.39
CA GLU A 118 14.69 18.73 -4.80
C GLU A 118 14.89 20.24 -4.63
N HIS A 119 15.82 20.64 -3.75
CA HIS A 119 15.99 22.01 -3.30
C HIS A 119 16.03 22.95 -4.50
N ASN A 120 15.00 23.77 -4.68
CA ASN A 120 14.90 24.63 -5.84
C ASN A 120 16.05 25.64 -5.76
N PRO A 121 16.98 25.67 -6.73
CA PRO A 121 18.14 26.57 -6.69
C PRO A 121 17.77 28.06 -6.72
N PHE A 122 16.48 28.39 -6.88
CA PHE A 122 15.93 29.75 -6.79
C PHE A 122 15.35 30.12 -5.41
N ASP A 123 15.17 29.18 -4.47
CA ASP A 123 14.68 29.48 -3.11
C ASP A 123 15.61 30.43 -2.34
N ARG A 124 16.89 30.50 -2.73
CA ARG A 124 17.90 31.40 -2.17
C ARG A 124 17.79 32.88 -2.59
N PHE A 125 16.88 33.22 -3.51
CA PHE A 125 16.71 34.57 -4.04
C PHE A 125 15.37 35.22 -3.65
N ALA A 126 14.56 34.58 -2.79
CA ALA A 126 13.29 35.07 -2.30
C ALA A 126 13.41 35.79 -0.95
#